data_AF-A0A5C8MT04-F1
#
_entry.id   AF-A0A5C8MT04-F1
#
_cell.length_a   1.000
_cell.length_b   1.000
_cell.length_c   1.000
_cell.angle_alpha   90.00
_cell.angle_beta   90.00
_cell.angle_gamma   90.00
#
_symmetry.space_group_name_H-M   'P 1'
#
loop_
_entity.id
_entity.type
_entity.pdbx_description
1 polymer ?
#
loop_
_entity_poly.entity_id
_entity_poly.type
_entity_poly.pdbx_seq_one_letter_code
_entity_poly.pdbx_strand_id
1 'polypeptide(L)' 'DTFTISLIPHTRTETILGDKQPGDIVNIECDVIGKYVAQFMEGKKEEPKSAITLEFLERHGFK' A
#
# COMPACT_ATOMS: atom_id res chain seq x y z
N ASP A 1 -15.86 4.34 -13.53
CA ASP A 1 -14.45 3.89 -13.42
C ASP A 1 -14.33 2.42 -13.72
N THR A 2 -13.45 2.07 -14.65
CA THR A 2 -13.16 0.69 -15.09
C THR A 2 -11.67 0.57 -15.38
N PHE A 3 -11.09 -0.61 -15.22
CA PHE A 3 -9.72 -0.91 -15.65
C PHE A 3 -9.69 -2.17 -16.50
N THR A 4 -8.65 -2.29 -17.32
CA THR A 4 -8.45 -3.43 -18.24
C THR A 4 -7.15 -4.11 -17.91
N ILE A 5 -7.15 -5.44 -17.95
CA ILE A 5 -5.96 -6.27 -17.79
C ILE A 5 -5.68 -7.02 -19.08
N SER A 6 -4.43 -7.40 -19.31
CA SER A 6 -4.05 -8.35 -20.36
C SER A 6 -3.80 -9.71 -19.73
N LEU A 7 -4.47 -10.73 -20.26
CA LEU A 7 -4.34 -12.11 -19.79
C LEU A 7 -3.51 -12.92 -20.80
N ILE A 8 -2.36 -13.43 -20.36
CA ILE A 8 -1.55 -14.32 -21.20
C ILE A 8 -2.23 -15.69 -21.35
N PRO A 9 -1.95 -16.45 -22.43
CA PRO A 9 -2.62 -17.73 -22.69
C PRO A 9 -2.56 -18.71 -21.52
N HIS A 10 -1.41 -18.83 -20.86
CA HIS A 10 -1.24 -19.75 -19.74
C HIS A 10 -2.13 -19.39 -18.54
N THR A 11 -2.17 -18.13 -18.12
CA THR A 11 -3.06 -17.72 -17.02
C THR A 11 -4.54 -17.90 -17.38
N ARG A 12 -4.89 -17.71 -18.65
CA ARG A 12 -6.25 -17.97 -19.14
C ARG A 12 -6.63 -19.45 -19.07
N THR A 13 -5.71 -20.38 -19.31
CA THR A 13 -5.99 -21.82 -19.27
C THR A 13 -5.91 -22.40 -17.85
N GLU A 14 -5.00 -21.89 -17.03
CA GLU A 14 -4.72 -22.45 -15.70
C GLU A 14 -5.51 -21.81 -14.55
N THR A 15 -6.37 -20.82 -14.81
CA THR A 15 -7.15 -20.14 -13.77
C THR A 15 -8.62 -19.96 -14.15
N ILE A 16 -9.48 -19.81 -13.14
CA ILE A 16 -10.92 -19.61 -13.35
C ILE A 16 -11.25 -18.31 -14.11
N LEU A 17 -10.31 -17.37 -14.20
CA LEU A 17 -10.51 -16.10 -14.91
C LEU A 17 -10.77 -16.31 -16.40
N GLY A 18 -10.31 -17.42 -16.99
CA GLY A 18 -10.57 -17.74 -18.39
C GLY A 18 -12.03 -18.08 -18.70
N ASP A 19 -12.77 -18.55 -17.70
CA ASP A 19 -14.16 -19.02 -17.83
C ASP A 19 -15.19 -17.99 -17.35
N LYS A 20 -14.75 -16.91 -16.72
CA LYS A 20 -15.61 -15.83 -16.21
C LYS A 20 -16.30 -15.07 -17.34
N GLN A 21 -17.54 -14.71 -17.12
CA GLN A 21 -18.39 -13.98 -18.05
C GLN A 21 -18.71 -12.57 -17.55
N PRO A 22 -19.15 -11.65 -18.44
CA PRO A 22 -19.64 -10.34 -18.03
C PRO A 22 -20.73 -10.45 -16.95
N GLY A 23 -20.54 -9.76 -15.83
CA GLY A 23 -21.43 -9.81 -14.67
C GLY A 23 -20.94 -10.71 -13.53
N ASP A 24 -19.98 -11.60 -13.79
CA ASP A 24 -19.38 -12.40 -12.73
C ASP A 24 -18.55 -11.54 -11.78
N ILE A 25 -18.72 -11.78 -10.48
CA ILE A 25 -17.91 -11.12 -9.45
C ILE A 25 -16.52 -11.77 -9.37
N VAL A 26 -15.54 -10.93 -9.04
CA VAL A 26 -14.15 -11.31 -8.80
C VAL A 26 -13.66 -10.65 -7.51
N ASN A 27 -12.67 -11.28 -6.87
CA ASN A 27 -11.98 -10.68 -5.74
C ASN A 27 -10.93 -9.70 -6.28
N ILE A 28 -10.88 -8.50 -5.71
CA ILE A 28 -9.86 -7.50 -6.01
C ILE A 28 -9.00 -7.32 -4.77
N GLU A 29 -7.70 -7.55 -4.91
CA GLU A 29 -6.69 -7.32 -3.89
C GLU A 29 -5.69 -6.29 -4.41
N CYS A 30 -5.38 -5.30 -3.59
CA CYS A 30 -4.35 -4.31 -3.89
C CYS A 30 -3.00 -4.80 -3.38
N ASP A 31 -1.92 -4.49 -4.11
CA ASP A 31 -0.57 -4.79 -3.65
C ASP A 31 -0.26 -4.07 -2.33
N VAL A 32 0.35 -4.79 -1.40
CA VAL A 32 0.83 -4.29 -0.11
C VAL A 32 1.81 -3.13 -0.29
N ILE A 33 2.64 -3.15 -1.34
CA ILE A 33 3.56 -2.05 -1.66
C ILE A 33 2.76 -0.79 -1.96
N GLY A 34 1.67 -0.89 -2.72
CA GLY A 34 0.79 0.24 -3.02
C GLY A 34 0.23 0.89 -1.76
N LYS A 35 -0.14 0.09 -0.76
CA LYS A 35 -0.57 0.58 0.56
C LYS A 35 0.52 1.40 1.24
N TYR A 36 1.76 0.91 1.26
CA TYR A 36 2.87 1.63 1.88
C TYR A 36 3.21 2.90 1.11
N VAL A 37 3.23 2.86 -0.23
CA VAL A 37 3.45 4.05 -1.07
C VAL A 37 2.39 5.11 -0.79
N ALA A 38 1.11 4.73 -0.71
CA ALA A 38 0.04 5.65 -0.34
C ALA A 38 0.28 6.28 1.04
N GLN A 39 0.67 5.49 2.05
CA GLN A 39 1.02 6.01 3.38
C GLN A 39 2.21 6.97 3.37
N PHE A 40 3.23 6.72 2.54
CA PHE A 40 4.36 7.65 2.38
C PHE A 40 3.95 8.93 1.64
N MET A 41 3.03 8.83 0.68
CA MET A 41 2.54 9.96 -0.11
C MET A 41 1.49 10.81 0.62
N GLU A 42 0.79 10.27 1.62
CA GLU A 42 -0.16 11.01 2.48
C GLU A 42 0.49 12.12 3.32
N GLY A 43 1.80 12.33 3.16
CA GLY A 43 2.54 13.38 3.83
C GLY A 43 2.75 13.01 5.29
N LYS A 44 3.89 13.44 5.85
CA LYS A 44 4.11 13.36 7.29
C LYS A 44 2.90 14.03 7.97
N LYS A 45 2.00 13.24 8.57
CA LYS A 45 1.23 13.73 9.72
C LYS A 45 2.26 14.41 10.60
N GLU A 46 2.03 15.69 10.92
CA GLU A 46 2.96 16.52 11.70
C GLU A 46 3.68 15.62 12.69
N GLU A 47 5.00 15.47 12.54
CA GLU A 47 5.75 14.65 13.47
C GLU A 47 5.39 15.18 14.86
N PRO A 48 4.92 14.32 15.79
CA PRO A 48 4.63 14.79 17.13
C PRO A 48 5.90 15.49 17.59
N LYS A 49 5.82 16.81 17.85
CA LYS A 49 6.97 17.59 18.30
C LYS A 49 7.60 16.77 19.41
N SER A 50 8.78 16.23 19.14
CA SER A 50 9.47 15.35 20.07
C SER A 50 9.48 16.09 21.41
N ALA A 51 8.81 15.51 22.42
CA ALA A 51 8.84 16.07 23.78
C ALA A 51 10.27 16.05 24.34
N ILE A 52 11.15 15.28 23.71
CA ILE A 52 12.58 15.21 23.95
C ILE A 52 13.24 16.31 23.12
N THR A 53 13.54 17.42 23.79
CA THR A 53 14.38 18.49 23.25
C THR A 53 15.85 18.15 23.45
N LEU A 54 16.73 18.81 22.68
CA LEU A 54 18.19 18.71 22.89
C LEU A 54 18.56 19.04 24.35
N GLU A 55 17.90 20.05 24.92
CA GLU A 55 18.05 20.45 26.32
C GLU A 55 17.65 19.34 27.31
N PHE A 56 16.60 18.56 27.02
CA PHE A 56 16.21 17.41 27.85
C PHE A 56 17.31 16.34 27.86
N LEU A 57 17.93 16.06 26.72
CA LEU A 57 19.00 15.06 26.60
C LEU A 57 20.25 15.51 27.37
N GLU A 58 20.63 16.78 27.23
CA GLU A 58 21.77 17.36 27.96
C GLU A 58 21.55 17.31 29.47
N ARG A 59 20.34 17.65 29.95
CA ARG A 59 19.98 17.59 31.39
C ARG A 59 20.07 16.18 31.98
N HIS A 60 19.92 15.14 31.17
CA HIS A 60 19.99 13.75 31.62
C HIS A 60 21.33 13.08 31.28
N GLY A 61 22.34 13.85 30.88
CA GLY A 61 23.72 13.37 30.75
C GLY A 61 24.06 12.72 29.41
N PHE A 62 23.19 12.83 28.41
CA PHE A 62 23.50 12.47 27.03
C PHE A 62 24.18 13.67 26.36
N LYS A 63 25.43 13.49 25.91
CA LYS A 63 26.25 14.49 25.21
C LYS A 63 26.63 13.99 23.82
#